data_AF-Q8LJX2-F1
#
_entry.id   AF-Q8LJX2-F1
#
_cell.length_a   1.000
_cell.length_b   1.000
_cell.length_c   1.000
_cell.angle_alpha   90.00
_cell.angle_beta   90.00
_cell.angle_gamma   90.00
#
_symmetry.space_group_name_H-M   'P 1'
#
loop_
_entity.id
_entity.type
_entity.pdbx_description
1 polymer ?
#
loop_
_entity_poly.entity_id
_entity_poly.type
_entity_poly.pdbx_seq_one_letter_code
_entity_poly.pdbx_strand_id
1 'polypeptide(L)'
;METAVAAARWHASSGLTSLSQRLTKQFTASHGDAARNLVFSPLSIYSALSLVAAGAQGKTLRELLDLLGTGSRDGLDANVRAMVEQAIPAPAASHQEGGPRVSYARDGLQGLMDAMASSPSFLQDNLPLNKVEVGEFWVPRFKMSYTRSLSEDLHDLGVQAVFSGAAELPDLLEEDDESHEPLFLGNLLHKAVIEVNEEGTEAAAVTASDMFTSCGLGWQDPPPVDFVADHPFAFFVVEEVSGAILFAGQVLDPTRS
;
A
#
# COMPACT_ATOMS: atom_id res chain seq x y z
N MET A 1 0.09 31.13 15.60
CA MET A 1 0.52 29.92 16.33
C MET A 1 -0.39 28.76 15.93
N GLU A 2 -0.60 28.59 14.61
CA GLU A 2 -1.71 27.79 14.05
C GLU A 2 -1.30 27.06 12.75
N THR A 3 0.01 27.01 12.47
CA THR A 3 0.59 26.39 11.26
C THR A 3 1.22 25.03 11.51
N ALA A 4 1.16 24.51 12.74
CA ALA A 4 1.77 23.23 13.12
C ALA A 4 0.79 22.03 13.14
N VAL A 5 -0.51 22.25 12.87
CA VAL A 5 -1.56 21.25 13.10
C VAL A 5 -2.07 20.57 11.81
N ALA A 6 -1.88 21.18 10.64
CA ALA A 6 -2.40 20.64 9.37
C ALA A 6 -1.53 19.55 8.70
N ALA A 7 -0.23 19.47 9.05
CA ALA A 7 0.69 18.49 8.46
C ALA A 7 0.68 17.10 9.15
N ALA A 8 -0.15 16.90 10.17
CA ALA A 8 0.02 15.80 11.13
C ALA A 8 -0.99 14.63 10.99
N ARG A 9 -1.70 14.45 9.88
CA ARG A 9 -2.86 13.56 9.85
C ARG A 9 -2.93 12.55 8.71
N TRP A 10 -1.77 12.11 8.22
CA TRP A 10 -1.63 10.90 7.42
C TRP A 10 -0.67 9.96 8.12
N HIS A 11 -1.19 9.11 9.00
CA HIS A 11 -0.40 8.06 9.61
C HIS A 11 -1.07 6.74 9.28
N ALA A 12 -0.81 6.24 8.06
CA ALA A 12 -0.94 4.82 7.79
C ALA A 12 -0.25 4.08 8.94
N SER A 13 -0.91 3.07 9.52
CA SER A 13 -0.32 2.36 10.65
C SER A 13 1.07 1.88 10.23
N SER A 14 2.07 2.27 11.01
CA SER A 14 3.49 2.05 10.66
C SER A 14 3.78 0.60 10.27
N GLY A 15 3.02 -0.34 10.86
CA GLY A 15 3.04 -1.76 10.54
C GLY A 15 2.59 -2.11 9.12
N LEU A 16 1.45 -1.60 8.65
CA LEU A 16 0.94 -1.93 7.30
C LEU A 16 1.89 -1.44 6.21
N THR A 17 2.41 -0.23 6.37
CA THR A 17 3.39 0.34 5.44
C THR A 17 4.69 -0.46 5.44
N SER A 18 5.19 -0.82 6.62
CA SER A 18 6.40 -1.64 6.76
C SER A 18 6.23 -3.02 6.11
N LEU A 19 5.09 -3.67 6.33
CA LEU A 19 4.77 -4.94 5.68
C LEU A 19 4.72 -4.78 4.15
N SER A 20 4.03 -3.75 3.65
CA SER A 20 3.92 -3.47 2.21
C SER A 20 5.31 -3.30 1.56
N GLN A 21 6.23 -2.58 2.22
CA GLN A 21 7.60 -2.42 1.75
C GLN A 21 8.39 -3.74 1.74
N ARG A 22 8.30 -4.52 2.83
CA ARG A 22 8.97 -5.83 2.93
C ARG A 22 8.47 -6.80 1.84
N LEU A 23 7.16 -6.87 1.63
CA LEU A 23 6.53 -7.70 0.59
C LEU A 23 6.90 -7.24 -0.81
N THR A 24 6.88 -5.92 -1.07
CA THR A 24 7.30 -5.38 -2.37
C THR A 24 8.73 -5.78 -2.69
N LYS A 25 9.65 -5.63 -1.73
CA LYS A 25 11.06 -6.03 -1.88
C LYS A 25 11.22 -7.54 -2.08
N GLN A 26 10.47 -8.36 -1.35
CA GLN A 26 10.52 -9.81 -1.47
C GLN A 26 9.97 -10.28 -2.83
N PHE A 27 8.88 -9.67 -3.31
CA PHE A 27 8.30 -10.01 -4.60
C PHE A 27 9.18 -9.57 -5.76
N THR A 28 9.90 -8.45 -5.66
CA THR A 28 10.84 -8.04 -6.72
C THR A 28 12.14 -8.85 -6.68
N ALA A 29 12.63 -9.25 -5.49
CA ALA A 29 13.86 -10.04 -5.35
C ALA A 29 13.71 -11.52 -5.71
N SER A 30 12.55 -12.13 -5.41
CA SER A 30 12.30 -13.56 -5.65
C SER A 30 12.11 -13.92 -7.14
N HIS A 31 11.96 -12.93 -8.02
CA HIS A 31 11.83 -13.13 -9.46
C HIS A 31 13.15 -12.88 -10.17
N GLY A 32 14.00 -13.90 -10.26
CA GLY A 32 15.20 -13.86 -11.11
C GLY A 32 14.84 -13.47 -12.55
N ASP A 33 15.45 -12.38 -13.03
CA ASP A 33 15.57 -11.85 -14.42
C ASP A 33 14.31 -11.77 -15.32
N ALA A 34 13.15 -12.26 -14.88
CA ALA A 34 11.88 -12.16 -15.61
C ALA A 34 10.96 -11.19 -14.88
N ALA A 35 11.19 -9.90 -15.10
CA ALA A 35 10.32 -8.84 -14.63
C ALA A 35 8.88 -9.10 -15.16
N ARG A 36 7.89 -9.17 -14.26
CA ARG A 36 6.47 -9.39 -14.59
C ARG A 36 5.57 -8.34 -13.93
N ASN A 37 4.38 -8.16 -14.50
CA ASN A 37 3.31 -7.43 -13.82
C ASN A 37 3.04 -8.08 -12.46
N LEU A 38 2.86 -7.24 -11.44
CA LEU A 38 2.63 -7.68 -10.07
C LEU A 38 1.48 -6.86 -9.50
N VAL A 39 0.58 -7.52 -8.78
CA VAL A 39 -0.42 -6.86 -7.93
C VAL A 39 -0.62 -7.68 -6.67
N PHE A 40 -0.73 -7.00 -5.54
CA PHE A 40 -1.10 -7.64 -4.27
C PHE A 40 -1.84 -6.65 -3.37
N SER A 41 -2.51 -7.17 -2.35
CA SER A 41 -3.18 -6.36 -1.32
C SER A 41 -2.43 -6.47 0.01
N PRO A 42 -1.59 -5.47 0.36
CA PRO A 42 -0.91 -5.44 1.65
C PRO A 42 -1.89 -5.56 2.81
N LEU A 43 -3.01 -4.84 2.74
CA LEU A 43 -4.06 -4.88 3.76
C LEU A 43 -4.62 -6.29 3.98
N SER A 44 -4.93 -7.01 2.91
CA SER A 44 -5.49 -8.36 3.03
C SER A 44 -4.50 -9.32 3.69
N ILE A 45 -3.22 -9.22 3.34
CA ILE A 45 -2.15 -10.03 3.92
C ILE A 45 -1.93 -9.66 5.38
N TYR A 46 -1.88 -8.36 5.70
CA TYR A 46 -1.73 -7.84 7.05
C TYR A 46 -2.85 -8.34 7.96
N SER A 47 -4.10 -8.27 7.52
CA SER A 47 -5.27 -8.72 8.28
C SER A 47 -5.23 -10.23 8.55
N ALA A 48 -4.91 -11.05 7.55
CA ALA A 48 -4.79 -12.49 7.73
C ALA A 48 -3.69 -12.85 8.74
N LEU A 49 -2.52 -12.25 8.62
CA LEU A 49 -1.40 -12.48 9.55
C LEU A 49 -1.69 -11.94 10.97
N SER A 50 -2.45 -10.85 11.09
CA SER A 50 -2.86 -10.30 12.38
C SER A 50 -3.78 -11.25 13.14
N LEU A 51 -4.69 -11.94 12.43
CA LEU A 51 -5.56 -12.96 13.03
C LEU A 51 -4.74 -14.16 13.54
N VAL A 52 -3.76 -14.61 12.74
CA VAL A 52 -2.85 -15.69 13.17
C VAL A 52 -2.02 -15.23 14.38
N ALA A 53 -1.53 -13.98 14.38
CA ALA A 53 -0.78 -13.41 15.49
C ALA A 53 -1.61 -13.29 16.77
N ALA A 54 -2.90 -12.94 16.67
CA ALA A 54 -3.80 -12.89 17.82
C ALA A 54 -3.91 -14.25 18.52
N GLY A 55 -3.87 -15.33 17.74
CA GLY A 55 -3.89 -16.71 18.21
C GLY A 55 -2.53 -17.31 18.63
N ALA A 56 -1.44 -16.61 18.34
CA ALA A 56 -0.08 -17.14 18.47
C ALA A 56 0.58 -16.77 19.79
N GLN A 57 1.50 -17.61 20.27
CA GLN A 57 2.33 -17.36 21.45
C GLN A 57 3.81 -17.58 21.17
N GLY A 58 4.65 -17.31 22.18
CA GLY A 58 6.07 -17.68 22.19
C GLY A 58 6.90 -17.16 21.01
N LYS A 59 7.60 -18.07 20.32
CA LYS A 59 8.42 -17.75 19.14
C LYS A 59 7.56 -17.37 17.94
N THR A 60 6.46 -18.08 17.74
CA THR A 60 5.53 -17.86 16.62
C THR A 60 4.98 -16.44 16.64
N LEU A 61 4.51 -15.98 17.79
CA LEU A 61 4.02 -14.61 17.97
C LEU A 61 5.10 -13.57 17.68
N ARG A 62 6.33 -13.76 18.18
CA ARG A 62 7.42 -12.79 17.98
C ARG A 62 7.80 -12.61 16.52
N GLU A 63 7.86 -13.71 15.76
CA GLU A 63 8.13 -13.65 14.33
C GLU A 63 7.03 -12.91 13.57
N LEU A 64 5.76 -13.21 13.87
CA LEU A 64 4.62 -12.54 13.25
C LEU A 64 4.55 -11.04 13.59
N LEU A 65 4.81 -10.67 14.85
CA LEU A 65 4.82 -9.28 15.28
C LEU A 65 5.93 -8.48 14.56
N ASP A 66 7.17 -9.02 14.49
CA ASP A 66 8.27 -8.35 13.78
C ASP A 66 7.93 -8.11 12.31
N LEU A 67 7.34 -9.11 11.64
CA LEU A 67 6.89 -8.98 10.26
C LEU A 67 5.80 -7.90 10.10
N LEU A 68 4.84 -7.86 11.02
CA LEU A 68 3.76 -6.86 11.06
C LEU A 68 4.25 -5.47 11.51
N GLY A 69 5.56 -5.30 11.74
CA GLY A 69 6.18 -4.03 12.10
C GLY A 69 5.84 -3.57 13.51
N THR A 70 5.56 -4.50 14.43
CA THR A 70 5.25 -4.22 15.83
C THR A 70 6.06 -5.14 16.76
N GLY A 71 6.42 -4.66 17.95
CA GLY A 71 7.09 -5.48 18.96
C GLY A 71 6.12 -6.18 19.92
N SER A 72 4.83 -5.84 19.87
CA SER A 72 3.84 -6.28 20.87
C SER A 72 2.43 -6.42 20.30
N ARG A 73 1.59 -7.20 21.00
CA ARG A 73 0.14 -7.28 20.73
C ARG A 73 -0.54 -5.92 20.88
N ASP A 74 -0.12 -5.11 21.87
CA ASP A 74 -0.64 -3.74 22.04
C ASP A 74 -0.30 -2.83 20.85
N GLY A 75 0.90 -2.97 20.28
CA GLY A 75 1.29 -2.24 19.07
C GLY A 75 0.51 -2.72 17.83
N LEU A 76 0.20 -4.03 17.77
CA LEU A 76 -0.67 -4.57 16.72
C LEU A 76 -2.09 -4.01 16.82
N ASP A 77 -2.67 -4.02 18.02
CA ASP A 77 -3.99 -3.46 18.29
C ASP A 77 -4.04 -1.97 17.96
N ALA A 78 -3.02 -1.20 18.37
CA ALA A 78 -2.89 0.21 18.03
C ALA A 78 -2.85 0.42 16.50
N ASN A 79 -2.11 -0.41 15.76
CA ASN A 79 -2.04 -0.34 14.30
C ASN A 79 -3.39 -0.65 13.64
N VAL A 80 -4.09 -1.69 14.10
CA VAL A 80 -5.42 -2.07 13.59
C VAL A 80 -6.44 -0.99 13.91
N ARG A 81 -6.43 -0.48 15.14
CA ARG A 81 -7.32 0.58 15.61
C ARG A 81 -7.10 1.88 14.84
N ALA A 82 -5.85 2.28 14.61
CA ALA A 82 -5.55 3.46 13.79
C ALA A 82 -6.15 3.34 12.38
N MET A 83 -6.08 2.16 11.78
CA MET A 83 -6.66 1.90 10.46
C MET A 83 -8.20 2.02 10.46
N VAL A 84 -8.86 1.50 11.51
CA VAL A 84 -10.33 1.59 11.64
C VAL A 84 -10.79 3.01 11.98
N GLU A 85 -10.12 3.68 12.92
CA GLU A 85 -10.50 5.04 13.36
C GLU A 85 -10.26 6.07 12.27
N GLN A 86 -9.19 5.92 11.49
CA GLN A 86 -8.92 6.81 10.37
C GLN A 86 -9.78 6.49 9.14
N ALA A 87 -10.33 5.29 8.98
CA ALA A 87 -11.26 4.99 7.88
C ALA A 87 -12.66 5.64 8.05
N ILE A 88 -12.95 6.30 9.18
CA ILE A 88 -14.22 7.01 9.43
C ILE A 88 -14.03 8.50 9.07
N PRO A 89 -14.72 9.04 8.05
CA PRO A 89 -14.40 10.35 7.49
C PRO A 89 -14.76 11.50 8.44
N ALA A 90 -13.80 12.41 8.66
CA ALA A 90 -14.07 13.78 9.12
C ALA A 90 -14.12 14.73 7.91
N PRO A 91 -14.93 15.81 7.96
CA PRO A 91 -15.16 16.68 6.82
C PRO A 91 -13.89 17.40 6.36
N ALA A 92 -13.68 17.41 5.04
CA ALA A 92 -12.53 17.98 4.36
C ALA A 92 -12.40 19.50 4.59
N ALA A 93 -11.19 19.95 4.93
CA ALA A 93 -10.81 21.36 4.97
C ALA A 93 -9.70 21.62 3.93
N SER A 94 -9.80 22.76 3.25
CA SER A 94 -8.99 23.19 2.10
C SER A 94 -7.78 24.07 2.45
N HIS A 95 -6.79 24.06 1.53
CA HIS A 95 -5.61 24.95 1.36
C HIS A 95 -4.41 24.72 2.33
N GLN A 96 -3.12 24.84 1.95
CA GLN A 96 -2.43 25.82 1.08
C GLN A 96 -1.09 25.26 0.49
N GLU A 97 -0.86 25.58 -0.79
CA GLU A 97 0.36 25.61 -1.64
C GLU A 97 1.63 24.79 -1.29
N GLY A 98 1.84 23.72 -2.08
CA GLY A 98 3.11 23.04 -2.33
C GLY A 98 2.91 22.08 -3.51
N GLY A 99 3.55 22.35 -4.65
CA GLY A 99 3.27 21.66 -5.92
C GLY A 99 3.63 20.16 -5.92
N PRO A 100 3.00 19.35 -6.79
CA PRO A 100 3.25 17.92 -6.88
C PRO A 100 4.70 17.62 -7.28
N ARG A 101 5.32 16.66 -6.57
CA ARG A 101 6.63 16.10 -6.93
C ARG A 101 6.45 14.97 -7.92
N VAL A 102 6.41 15.30 -9.20
CA VAL A 102 6.47 14.30 -10.27
C VAL A 102 7.94 13.95 -10.50
N SER A 103 8.41 12.85 -9.89
CA SER A 103 9.70 12.27 -10.25
C SER A 103 9.55 11.50 -11.56
N TYR A 104 9.97 12.11 -12.67
CA TYR A 104 10.11 11.42 -13.95
C TYR A 104 11.20 10.35 -13.83
N ALA A 105 10.83 9.11 -14.10
CA ALA A 105 11.77 8.01 -14.19
C ALA A 105 11.41 7.15 -15.41
N ARG A 106 11.77 7.65 -16.60
CA ARG A 106 11.52 6.95 -17.88
C ARG A 106 12.03 5.50 -17.90
N ASP A 107 13.06 5.18 -17.10
CA ASP A 107 13.62 3.83 -16.93
C ASP A 107 13.95 3.50 -15.46
N GLY A 108 13.35 4.21 -14.50
CA GLY A 108 13.76 4.16 -13.09
C GLY A 108 12.73 3.56 -12.15
N LEU A 109 11.83 2.69 -12.63
CA LEU A 109 10.87 1.97 -11.78
C LEU A 109 11.58 1.25 -10.62
N GLN A 110 12.72 0.61 -10.88
CA GLN A 110 13.52 -0.01 -9.83
C GLN A 110 14.02 1.02 -8.82
N GLY A 111 14.51 2.19 -9.27
CA GLY A 111 14.93 3.28 -8.39
C GLY A 111 13.77 3.89 -7.59
N LEU A 112 12.57 3.94 -8.18
CA LEU A 112 11.34 4.34 -7.50
C LEU A 112 10.97 3.32 -6.42
N MET A 113 11.01 2.03 -6.74
CA MET A 113 10.77 0.95 -5.79
C MET A 113 11.79 0.94 -4.65
N ASP A 114 13.06 1.20 -4.94
CA ASP A 114 14.12 1.31 -3.95
C ASP A 114 13.91 2.53 -3.05
N ALA A 115 13.53 3.69 -3.61
CA ALA A 115 13.19 4.89 -2.85
C ALA A 115 11.96 4.67 -1.95
N MET A 116 10.95 3.97 -2.47
CA MET A 116 9.76 3.57 -1.74
C MET A 116 10.08 2.61 -0.60
N ALA A 117 10.94 1.63 -0.82
CA ALA A 117 11.37 0.69 0.21
C ALA A 117 12.28 1.35 1.27
N SER A 118 12.96 2.43 0.90
CA SER A 118 13.90 3.14 1.78
C SER A 118 13.23 4.19 2.68
N SER A 119 12.03 4.66 2.35
CA SER A 119 11.31 5.68 3.13
C SER A 119 9.87 5.26 3.44
N PRO A 120 9.52 4.99 4.72
CA PRO A 120 8.16 4.69 5.17
C PRO A 120 7.13 5.78 4.85
N SER A 121 7.53 7.05 4.82
CA SER A 121 6.65 8.17 4.47
C SER A 121 6.64 8.47 2.97
N PHE A 122 7.34 7.70 2.13
CA PHE A 122 7.49 8.02 0.71
C PHE A 122 6.16 8.28 0.02
N LEU A 123 5.17 7.41 0.20
CA LEU A 123 3.85 7.62 -0.40
C LEU A 123 3.21 8.89 0.14
N GLN A 124 3.22 9.09 1.46
CA GLN A 124 2.63 10.27 2.11
C GLN A 124 3.27 11.57 1.61
N ASP A 125 4.58 11.58 1.44
CA ASP A 125 5.35 12.73 0.98
C ASP A 125 5.15 13.04 -0.51
N ASN A 126 4.62 12.08 -1.29
CA ASN A 126 4.46 12.18 -2.75
C ASN A 126 3.02 11.97 -3.23
N LEU A 127 2.03 11.87 -2.32
CA LEU A 127 0.61 11.83 -2.70
C LEU A 127 0.20 13.23 -3.22
N PRO A 128 -0.45 13.31 -4.40
CA PRO A 128 -0.89 14.58 -4.93
C PRO A 128 -2.03 15.15 -4.07
N LEU A 129 -1.74 16.24 -3.36
CA LEU A 129 -2.71 16.91 -2.49
C LEU A 129 -3.60 17.93 -3.23
N ASN A 130 -3.27 18.25 -4.48
CA ASN A 130 -3.95 19.27 -5.27
C ASN A 130 -4.15 18.81 -6.70
N LYS A 131 -5.29 19.19 -7.29
CA LYS A 131 -5.50 19.07 -8.74
C LYS A 131 -4.57 20.05 -9.46
N VAL A 132 -3.94 19.59 -10.52
CA VAL A 132 -3.11 20.41 -11.41
C VAL A 132 -3.65 20.30 -12.83
N GLU A 133 -3.47 21.36 -13.60
CA GLU A 133 -3.78 21.32 -15.02
C GLU A 133 -2.75 20.41 -15.72
N VAL A 134 -3.26 19.41 -16.44
CA VAL A 134 -2.45 18.45 -17.18
C VAL A 134 -2.55 18.74 -18.67
N GLY A 135 -1.41 18.55 -19.36
CA GLY A 135 -1.35 18.65 -20.82
C GLY A 135 -1.79 17.32 -21.44
N GLU A 136 -0.82 16.54 -21.89
CA GLU A 136 -1.05 15.17 -22.32
C GLU A 136 -1.26 14.26 -21.10
N PHE A 137 -2.43 13.59 -21.04
CA PHE A 137 -2.75 12.64 -19.98
C PHE A 137 -3.12 11.29 -20.59
N TRP A 138 -2.33 10.26 -20.26
CA TRP A 138 -2.52 8.91 -20.77
C TRP A 138 -2.15 7.86 -19.73
N VAL A 139 -3.13 7.01 -19.39
CA VAL A 139 -2.95 5.81 -18.56
C VAL A 139 -3.53 4.63 -19.34
N PRO A 140 -2.77 3.53 -19.56
CA PRO A 140 -3.28 2.40 -20.29
C PRO A 140 -4.39 1.70 -19.50
N ARG A 141 -5.39 1.17 -20.21
CA ARG A 141 -6.27 0.14 -19.65
C ARG A 141 -5.47 -1.13 -19.39
N PHE A 142 -5.68 -1.75 -18.25
CA PHE A 142 -5.09 -3.06 -17.96
C PHE A 142 -5.97 -3.85 -17.01
N LYS A 143 -5.86 -5.17 -17.11
CA LYS A 143 -6.45 -6.11 -16.18
C LYS A 143 -5.40 -7.15 -15.86
N MET A 144 -5.18 -7.42 -14.59
CA MET A 144 -4.24 -8.45 -14.17
C MET A 144 -4.77 -9.20 -12.96
N SER A 145 -4.42 -10.48 -12.90
CA SER A 145 -4.66 -11.31 -11.73
C SER A 145 -3.35 -11.92 -11.28
N TYR A 146 -3.09 -11.84 -9.99
CA TYR A 146 -1.90 -12.42 -9.36
C TYR A 146 -2.36 -13.41 -8.30
N THR A 147 -1.81 -14.61 -8.31
CA THR A 147 -2.03 -15.62 -7.28
C THR A 147 -0.69 -16.23 -6.91
N ARG A 148 -0.35 -16.22 -5.62
CA ARG A 148 0.91 -16.76 -5.11
C ARG A 148 0.72 -17.37 -3.73
N SER A 149 1.45 -18.43 -3.44
CA SER A 149 1.72 -18.83 -2.05
C SER A 149 2.76 -17.88 -1.47
N LEU A 150 2.49 -17.35 -0.28
CA LEU A 150 3.43 -16.49 0.45
C LEU A 150 4.28 -17.29 1.45
N SER A 151 4.17 -18.62 1.51
CA SER A 151 4.89 -19.40 2.53
C SER A 151 6.41 -19.24 2.42
N GLU A 152 6.96 -19.32 1.21
CA GLU A 152 8.40 -19.11 0.96
C GLU A 152 8.80 -17.65 1.22
N ASP A 153 7.98 -16.70 0.77
CA ASP A 153 8.21 -15.28 0.97
C ASP A 153 8.25 -14.92 2.47
N LEU A 154 7.35 -15.49 3.27
CA LEU A 154 7.28 -15.27 4.70
C LEU A 154 8.44 -15.95 5.43
N HIS A 155 8.87 -17.13 4.97
CA HIS A 155 10.06 -17.80 5.49
C HIS A 155 11.32 -16.96 5.29
N ASP A 156 11.49 -16.38 4.11
CA ASP A 156 12.60 -15.47 3.78
C ASP A 156 12.54 -14.17 4.58
N LEU A 157 11.33 -13.71 4.92
CA LEU A 157 11.10 -12.56 5.79
C LEU A 157 11.21 -12.88 7.29
N GLY A 158 11.61 -14.11 7.65
CA GLY A 158 11.91 -14.51 9.03
C GLY A 158 10.74 -15.14 9.80
N VAL A 159 9.62 -15.42 9.14
CA VAL A 159 8.46 -16.11 9.73
C VAL A 159 8.50 -17.58 9.35
N GLN A 160 8.93 -18.43 10.30
CA GLN A 160 9.20 -19.85 10.05
C GLN A 160 8.43 -20.75 11.01
N ALA A 161 8.35 -20.39 12.29
CA ALA A 161 7.78 -21.23 13.33
C ALA A 161 6.33 -21.61 13.01
N VAL A 162 5.54 -20.65 12.50
CA VAL A 162 4.12 -20.82 12.16
C VAL A 162 3.87 -21.90 11.10
N PHE A 163 4.85 -22.23 10.25
CA PHE A 163 4.73 -23.21 9.16
C PHE A 163 5.22 -24.61 9.54
N SER A 164 5.52 -24.84 10.81
CA SER A 164 6.13 -26.09 11.30
C SER A 164 5.34 -26.66 12.47
N GLY A 165 5.56 -27.94 12.81
CA GLY A 165 5.01 -28.53 14.04
C GLY A 165 5.51 -27.89 15.34
N ALA A 166 6.40 -26.90 15.28
CA ALA A 166 6.80 -26.06 16.41
C ALA A 166 5.95 -24.77 16.54
N ALA A 167 4.90 -24.62 15.72
CA ALA A 167 3.97 -23.50 15.81
C ALA A 167 3.27 -23.49 17.17
N GLU A 168 3.20 -22.31 17.76
CA GLU A 168 2.56 -22.07 19.07
C GLU A 168 1.28 -21.27 18.81
N LEU A 169 0.19 -21.98 18.51
CA LEU A 169 -1.13 -21.42 18.15
C LEU A 169 -2.26 -21.85 19.11
N PRO A 170 -2.07 -21.79 20.45
CA PRO A 170 -3.04 -22.36 21.40
C PRO A 170 -4.38 -21.62 21.40
N ASP A 171 -4.38 -20.33 21.06
CA ASP A 171 -5.57 -19.48 21.14
C ASP A 171 -6.39 -19.51 19.81
N LEU A 172 -6.10 -20.43 18.89
CA LEU A 172 -6.84 -20.64 17.63
C LEU A 172 -7.80 -21.85 17.66
N LEU A 173 -7.74 -22.67 18.71
CA LEU A 173 -8.61 -23.83 18.91
C LEU A 173 -9.49 -23.62 20.14
N GLU A 174 -10.65 -24.26 20.16
CA GLU A 174 -11.47 -24.35 21.38
C GLU A 174 -10.80 -25.31 22.38
N GLU A 175 -10.95 -25.05 23.68
CA GLU A 175 -10.31 -25.82 24.75
C GLU A 175 -10.73 -27.31 24.78
N ASP A 176 -11.84 -27.65 24.11
CA ASP A 176 -12.44 -28.99 24.06
C ASP A 176 -11.87 -29.88 22.94
N ASP A 177 -10.86 -29.42 22.19
CA ASP A 177 -10.22 -30.23 21.15
C ASP A 177 -9.24 -31.24 21.78
N GLU A 178 -9.74 -32.46 22.06
CA GLU A 178 -8.94 -33.58 22.60
C GLU A 178 -7.87 -34.08 21.61
N SER A 179 -7.88 -33.61 20.36
CA SER A 179 -6.82 -33.89 19.41
C SER A 179 -5.60 -33.01 19.76
N HIS A 180 -4.67 -33.55 20.54
CA HIS A 180 -3.36 -32.93 20.83
C HIS A 180 -2.47 -32.79 19.58
N GLU A 181 -3.04 -32.67 18.39
CA GLU A 181 -2.28 -32.51 17.16
C GLU A 181 -1.76 -31.07 17.06
N PRO A 182 -0.47 -30.89 16.75
CA PRO A 182 0.10 -29.56 16.64
C PRO A 182 -0.55 -28.82 15.47
N LEU A 183 -1.23 -27.71 15.75
CA LEU A 183 -1.77 -26.81 14.74
C LEU A 183 -0.65 -25.94 14.15
N PHE A 184 -0.53 -25.92 12.84
CA PHE A 184 0.39 -25.05 12.12
C PHE A 184 -0.23 -24.58 10.80
N LEU A 185 0.30 -23.48 10.27
CA LEU A 185 -0.13 -22.92 9.00
C LEU A 185 0.47 -23.76 7.86
N GLY A 186 -0.37 -24.46 7.10
CA GLY A 186 0.12 -25.24 5.96
C GLY A 186 0.53 -24.36 4.77
N ASN A 187 -0.30 -23.39 4.41
CA ASN A 187 -0.03 -22.46 3.30
C ASN A 187 -0.80 -21.15 3.49
N LEU A 188 -0.21 -20.03 3.05
CA LEU A 188 -0.89 -18.75 2.92
C LEU A 188 -0.98 -18.36 1.45
N LEU A 189 -2.18 -18.49 0.87
CA LEU A 189 -2.44 -18.15 -0.52
C LEU A 189 -2.98 -16.73 -0.63
N HIS A 190 -2.30 -15.89 -1.41
CA HIS A 190 -2.76 -14.55 -1.73
C HIS A 190 -3.20 -14.48 -3.19
N LYS A 191 -4.39 -13.90 -3.43
CA LYS A 191 -4.90 -13.58 -4.76
C LYS A 191 -5.34 -12.12 -4.79
N ALA A 192 -4.89 -11.40 -5.80
CA ALA A 192 -5.33 -10.04 -6.10
C ALA A 192 -5.73 -9.94 -7.57
N VAL A 193 -6.76 -9.15 -7.84
CA VAL A 193 -7.23 -8.84 -9.19
C VAL A 193 -7.44 -7.34 -9.25
N ILE A 194 -6.90 -6.70 -10.29
CA ILE A 194 -7.16 -5.30 -10.57
C ILE A 194 -7.55 -5.15 -12.04
N GLU A 195 -8.50 -4.25 -12.27
CA GLU A 195 -8.96 -3.84 -13.58
C GLU A 195 -9.06 -2.32 -13.59
N VAL A 196 -8.34 -1.69 -14.51
CA VAL A 196 -8.37 -0.24 -14.73
C VAL A 196 -8.99 0.01 -16.09
N ASN A 197 -10.14 0.66 -16.07
CA ASN A 197 -10.90 1.08 -17.24
C ASN A 197 -11.51 2.48 -17.00
N GLU A 198 -12.12 3.06 -18.04
CA GLU A 198 -12.70 4.40 -17.96
C GLU A 198 -14.00 4.44 -17.14
N GLU A 199 -14.69 3.31 -16.98
CA GLU A 199 -15.97 3.21 -16.25
C GLU A 199 -15.78 3.09 -14.73
N GLY A 200 -14.70 2.45 -14.29
CA GLY A 200 -14.35 2.21 -12.88
C GLY A 200 -13.61 3.36 -12.21
N THR A 201 -13.24 4.40 -12.97
CA THR A 201 -12.72 5.67 -12.45
C THR A 201 -13.80 6.73 -12.67
N GLU A 202 -14.80 6.75 -11.78
CA GLU A 202 -15.96 7.66 -11.90
C GLU A 202 -15.51 9.12 -11.66
N ALA A 203 -14.94 9.75 -12.70
CA ALA A 203 -14.51 11.14 -12.68
C ALA A 203 -15.70 12.08 -12.93
N ALA A 204 -16.66 12.09 -12.02
CA ALA A 204 -17.75 13.08 -12.01
C ALA A 204 -17.29 14.35 -11.28
N ALA A 205 -16.37 15.11 -11.87
CA ALA A 205 -16.01 16.45 -11.39
C ALA A 205 -16.26 17.49 -12.50
N VAL A 206 -17.51 17.92 -12.65
CA VAL A 206 -17.84 19.13 -13.40
C VAL A 206 -17.38 20.31 -12.55
N THR A 207 -16.20 20.84 -12.85
CA THR A 207 -15.70 22.05 -12.20
C THR A 207 -15.84 23.20 -13.19
N ALA A 208 -16.88 24.01 -13.03
CA ALA A 208 -17.01 25.27 -13.77
C ALA A 208 -15.92 26.23 -13.26
N SER A 209 -15.07 26.71 -14.15
CA SER A 209 -14.08 27.75 -13.81
C SER A 209 -14.81 29.08 -13.61
N ASP A 210 -14.85 29.56 -12.36
CA ASP A 210 -15.33 30.91 -12.06
C ASP A 210 -14.36 31.94 -12.66
N MET A 211 -14.92 32.82 -13.48
CA MET A 211 -14.22 33.86 -14.21
C MET A 211 -13.81 35.00 -13.25
N PHE A 212 -12.52 35.12 -12.94
CA PHE A 212 -11.99 36.31 -12.26
C PHE A 212 -11.46 37.33 -13.28
N THR A 213 -12.28 38.34 -13.59
CA THR A 213 -11.80 39.62 -14.10
C THR A 213 -11.30 40.49 -12.94
N SER A 214 -9.99 40.70 -12.79
CA SER A 214 -9.42 42.04 -12.56
C SER A 214 -7.88 42.05 -12.50
N CYS A 215 -7.31 42.97 -13.28
CA CYS A 215 -6.11 43.77 -13.02
C CYS A 215 -4.78 43.10 -12.63
N GLY A 216 -3.93 42.87 -13.63
CA GLY A 216 -2.55 43.37 -13.68
C GLY A 216 -1.56 42.94 -12.58
N LEU A 217 -0.86 41.83 -12.83
CA LEU A 217 0.58 41.57 -12.64
C LEU A 217 0.86 40.24 -13.38
N GLY A 218 2.00 40.09 -14.05
CA GLY A 218 2.29 38.96 -14.94
C GLY A 218 2.51 37.63 -14.21
N TRP A 219 1.44 37.03 -13.70
CA TRP A 219 1.41 35.63 -13.29
C TRP A 219 1.28 34.78 -14.56
N GLN A 220 2.38 34.18 -15.01
CA GLN A 220 2.29 33.08 -15.96
C GLN A 220 1.82 31.87 -15.18
N ASP A 221 0.65 31.32 -15.54
CA ASP A 221 0.26 30.01 -15.05
C ASP A 221 1.40 29.03 -15.34
N PRO A 222 1.81 28.21 -14.35
CA PRO A 222 2.86 27.23 -14.58
C PRO A 222 2.45 26.36 -15.77
N PRO A 223 3.39 26.01 -16.67
CA PRO A 223 3.07 25.20 -17.83
C PRO A 223 2.42 23.88 -17.37
N PRO A 224 1.41 23.39 -18.10
CA PRO A 224 0.73 22.15 -17.76
C PRO A 224 1.73 21.00 -17.73
N VAL A 225 1.48 20.03 -16.85
CA VAL A 225 2.35 18.85 -16.68
C VAL A 225 1.77 17.69 -17.50
N ASP A 226 2.60 17.06 -18.32
CA ASP A 226 2.21 15.86 -19.07
C ASP A 226 2.40 14.62 -18.20
N PHE A 227 1.37 13.76 -18.14
CA PHE A 227 1.42 12.45 -17.49
C PHE A 227 1.08 11.36 -18.51
N VAL A 228 2.13 10.76 -19.08
CA VAL A 228 2.03 9.71 -20.11
C VAL A 228 2.69 8.44 -19.58
N ALA A 229 1.89 7.46 -19.19
CA ALA A 229 2.36 6.20 -18.61
C ALA A 229 2.75 5.15 -19.68
N ASP A 230 3.49 5.55 -20.73
CA ASP A 230 3.89 4.74 -21.91
C ASP A 230 5.08 3.79 -21.70
N HIS A 231 5.51 3.63 -20.46
CA HIS A 231 6.64 2.81 -20.02
C HIS A 231 6.33 2.21 -18.64
N PRO A 232 7.11 1.23 -18.14
CA PRO A 232 6.82 0.56 -16.88
C PRO A 232 6.54 1.52 -15.70
N PHE A 233 5.46 1.29 -14.97
CA PHE A 233 5.02 2.14 -13.87
C PHE A 233 4.56 1.33 -12.66
N ALA A 234 4.66 1.95 -11.48
CA ALA A 234 4.04 1.44 -10.25
C ALA A 234 2.68 2.09 -10.04
N PHE A 235 1.78 1.39 -9.35
CA PHE A 235 0.49 1.94 -8.92
C PHE A 235 0.18 1.54 -7.49
N PHE A 236 -0.60 2.39 -6.82
CA PHE A 236 -1.11 2.17 -5.48
C PHE A 236 -2.58 2.57 -5.44
N VAL A 237 -3.39 1.73 -4.80
CA VAL A 237 -4.75 2.10 -4.41
C VAL A 237 -4.68 2.36 -2.92
N VAL A 238 -4.86 3.62 -2.54
CA VAL A 238 -4.71 4.10 -1.17
C VAL A 238 -6.05 4.62 -0.69
N GLU A 239 -6.44 4.25 0.52
CA GLU A 239 -7.60 4.85 1.17
C GLU A 239 -7.21 6.24 1.70
N GLU A 240 -7.93 7.28 1.29
CA GLU A 240 -7.53 8.68 1.45
C GLU A 240 -7.59 9.19 2.90
N VAL A 241 -8.25 8.54 3.84
CA VAL A 241 -8.32 9.08 5.21
C VAL A 241 -7.28 8.44 6.13
N SER A 242 -7.12 7.12 6.05
CA SER A 242 -6.14 6.34 6.80
C SER A 242 -4.78 6.23 6.12
N GLY A 243 -4.70 6.52 4.82
CA GLY A 243 -3.50 6.26 4.03
C GLY A 243 -3.19 4.76 3.87
N ALA A 244 -4.15 3.87 4.18
CA ALA A 244 -3.94 2.43 4.07
C ALA A 244 -3.78 2.01 2.60
N ILE A 245 -2.74 1.23 2.33
CA ILE A 245 -2.46 0.70 0.99
C ILE A 245 -3.32 -0.54 0.76
N LEU A 246 -4.40 -0.37 0.00
CA LEU A 246 -5.34 -1.43 -0.35
C LEU A 246 -4.74 -2.37 -1.39
N PHE A 247 -4.12 -1.79 -2.42
CA PHE A 247 -3.41 -2.51 -3.48
C PHE A 247 -2.09 -1.82 -3.82
N ALA A 248 -1.08 -2.62 -4.13
CA ALA A 248 0.20 -2.17 -4.65
C ALA A 248 0.59 -3.05 -5.83
N GLY A 249 1.22 -2.46 -6.84
CA GLY A 249 1.66 -3.23 -7.99
C GLY A 249 2.56 -2.48 -8.96
N GLN A 250 3.05 -3.24 -9.94
CA GLN A 250 3.78 -2.73 -11.09
C GLN A 250 3.18 -3.26 -12.39
N VAL A 251 3.16 -2.39 -13.38
CA VAL A 251 2.83 -2.71 -14.77
C VAL A 251 4.11 -2.53 -15.56
N LEU A 252 4.62 -3.62 -16.12
CA LEU A 252 5.75 -3.61 -17.05
C LEU A 252 5.28 -3.72 -18.50
N ASP A 253 4.17 -4.44 -18.71
CA ASP A 253 3.54 -4.58 -20.02
C ASP A 253 2.01 -4.66 -19.83
N PRO A 254 1.24 -3.62 -20.16
CA PRO A 254 -0.21 -3.60 -19.95
C PRO A 254 -0.97 -4.60 -20.85
N THR A 255 -0.32 -5.17 -21.86
CA THR A 255 -0.94 -6.18 -22.75
C THR A 255 -0.90 -7.61 -22.17
N ARG A 256 -0.06 -7.84 -21.16
CA ARG A 256 0.07 -9.14 -20.48
C ARG A 256 -0.89 -9.21 -19.29
N SER A 257 -2.04 -9.86 -19.52
CA SER A 257 -3.10 -10.13 -18.53
C SER A 257 -2.95 -11.46 -17.79
#